data_AF-A0A8S3YZ04-F1
#
_entry.id   AF-A0A8S3YZ04-F1
#
_cell.length_a   1.000
_cell.length_b   1.000
_cell.length_c   1.000
_cell.angle_alpha   90.00
_cell.angle_beta   90.00
_cell.angle_gamma   90.00
#
_symmetry.space_group_name_H-M   'P 1'
#
loop_
_entity.id
_entity.type
_entity.pdbx_description
1 polymer ?
#
loop_
_entity_poly.entity_id
_entity_poly.type
_entity_poly.pdbx_seq_one_letter_code
_entity_poly.pdbx_strand_id
1 'polypeptide(L)'
;MPSIEGVLSVQLRGTMGRQLTWRPIKEGGMSGGDRISSFIIDETDVGEVSQVLVRFQNQGNSLSRRVRSLLVKSVEVDFVMKFPKKHFCPTNGVVQDGREIVLTSGSYFTSACP
;
A
#
# COMPACT_ATOMS: atom_id res chain seq x y z
N MET A 1 -5.81 -20.31 8.58
CA MET A 1 -6.39 -19.24 7.74
C MET A 1 -5.83 -19.36 6.33
N PRO A 2 -6.60 -19.05 5.26
CA PRO A 2 -6.05 -19.08 3.91
C PRO A 2 -5.01 -17.97 3.75
N SER A 3 -3.77 -18.35 3.46
CA SER A 3 -2.71 -17.41 3.06
C SER A 3 -2.68 -17.28 1.54
N ILE A 4 -2.18 -16.15 1.06
CA ILE A 4 -1.83 -15.93 -0.34
C ILE A 4 -0.34 -15.64 -0.43
N GLU A 5 0.29 -16.05 -1.51
CA GLU A 5 1.72 -15.87 -1.72
C GLU A 5 1.96 -14.84 -2.82
N GLY A 6 2.77 -13.82 -2.55
CA GLY A 6 3.05 -12.80 -3.55
C GLY A 6 3.86 -11.63 -3.02
N VAL A 7 3.88 -10.57 -3.83
CA VAL A 7 4.57 -9.31 -3.52
C VAL A 7 3.55 -8.21 -3.35
N LEU A 8 3.60 -7.54 -2.21
CA LEU A 8 2.87 -6.31 -1.95
C LEU A 8 3.85 -5.14 -2.07
N SER A 9 3.52 -4.20 -2.95
CA SER A 9 4.35 -3.03 -3.23
C SER A 9 3.55 -1.75 -3.09
N VAL A 10 4.25 -0.66 -2.78
CA VAL A 10 3.68 0.68 -2.65
C VAL A 10 4.43 1.69 -3.51
N GLN A 11 3.72 2.73 -3.94
CA GLN A 11 4.28 3.93 -4.54
C GLN A 11 3.65 5.14 -3.84
N LEU A 12 4.47 6.10 -3.46
CA LEU A 12 4.01 7.36 -2.86
C LEU A 12 4.05 8.46 -3.92
N ARG A 13 2.99 9.28 -3.98
CA ARG A 13 2.95 10.50 -4.82
C ARG A 13 2.79 11.74 -3.96
N GLY A 14 3.60 12.73 -4.26
CA GLY A 14 3.60 14.04 -3.62
C GLY A 14 2.55 14.99 -4.18
N THR A 15 2.25 16.06 -3.44
CA THR A 15 1.44 17.19 -3.92
C THR A 15 2.07 17.90 -5.13
N MET A 16 3.40 17.87 -5.26
CA MET A 16 4.15 18.50 -6.35
C MET A 16 4.32 17.59 -7.59
N GLY A 17 3.61 16.47 -7.66
CA GLY A 17 3.69 15.52 -8.80
C GLY A 17 4.92 14.61 -8.81
N ARG A 18 5.83 14.76 -7.84
CA ARG A 18 6.94 13.81 -7.63
C ARG A 18 6.41 12.48 -7.13
N GLN A 19 7.04 11.38 -7.52
CA GLN A 19 6.63 10.05 -7.10
C GLN A 19 7.84 9.17 -6.79
N LEU A 20 7.68 8.30 -5.79
CA LEU A 20 8.63 7.23 -5.55
C LEU A 20 8.51 6.15 -6.63
N THR A 21 9.59 5.43 -6.87
CA THR A 21 9.50 4.17 -7.61
C THR A 21 8.71 3.15 -6.79
N TRP A 22 8.21 2.09 -7.44
CA TRP A 22 7.52 1.02 -6.73
C TRP A 22 8.48 0.35 -5.75
N ARG A 23 8.09 0.29 -4.47
CA ARG A 23 8.87 -0.33 -3.40
C ARG A 23 8.14 -1.54 -2.83
N PRO A 24 8.77 -2.72 -2.79
CA PRO A 24 8.18 -3.88 -2.14
C PRO A 24 8.15 -3.64 -0.62
N ILE A 25 7.01 -3.94 0.01
CA ILE A 25 6.80 -3.85 1.45
C ILE A 25 6.65 -5.22 2.11
N LYS A 26 6.26 -6.24 1.34
CA LYS A 26 6.19 -7.63 1.79
C LYS A 26 6.35 -8.56 0.58
N GLU A 27 7.14 -9.60 0.78
CA GLU A 27 7.26 -10.73 -0.15
C GLU A 27 6.91 -12.03 0.60
N GLY A 28 6.26 -12.96 -0.11
CA GLY A 28 5.87 -14.28 0.40
C GLY A 28 4.43 -14.34 0.91
N GLY A 29 4.21 -15.18 1.93
CA GLY A 29 2.89 -15.46 2.49
C GLY A 29 2.27 -14.26 3.23
N MET A 30 1.01 -13.96 2.92
CA MET A 30 0.17 -12.94 3.54
C MET A 30 -1.17 -13.56 3.97
N SER A 31 -1.60 -13.25 5.19
CA SER A 31 -2.85 -13.72 5.78
C SER A 31 -3.83 -12.58 6.02
N GLY A 32 -5.12 -12.90 6.06
CA GLY A 32 -6.14 -11.92 6.40
C GLY A 32 -5.98 -11.41 7.84
N GLY A 33 -5.88 -10.08 7.99
CA GLY A 33 -5.70 -9.43 9.29
C GLY A 33 -4.26 -8.97 9.58
N ASP A 34 -3.30 -9.31 8.71
CA ASP A 34 -1.91 -8.91 8.88
C ASP A 34 -1.76 -7.37 8.83
N ARG A 35 -1.04 -6.81 9.80
CA ARG A 35 -0.51 -5.44 9.73
C ARG A 35 0.91 -5.51 9.19
N ILE A 36 1.07 -5.09 7.94
CA ILE A 36 2.36 -5.08 7.24
C ILE A 36 2.96 -3.68 7.35
N SER A 37 4.19 -3.60 7.86
CA SER A 37 4.97 -2.36 7.93
C SER A 37 6.32 -2.55 7.26
N SER A 38 6.79 -1.52 6.56
CA SER A 38 8.12 -1.49 5.94
C SER A 38 8.73 -0.11 6.10
N PHE A 39 10.06 -0.05 6.14
CA PHE A 39 10.81 1.19 6.15
C PHE A 39 11.39 1.43 4.76
N ILE A 40 11.05 2.58 4.16
CA ILE A 40 11.48 2.94 2.81
C ILE A 40 12.50 4.06 2.92
N ILE A 41 13.71 3.81 2.42
CA ILE A 41 14.75 4.82 2.25
C ILE A 41 14.83 5.11 0.75
N ASP A 42 14.62 6.37 0.38
CA ASP A 42 14.72 6.84 -1.00
C ASP A 42 15.39 8.22 -1.00
N GLU A 43 16.20 8.49 -2.02
CA GLU A 43 16.83 9.79 -2.23
C GLU A 43 15.83 10.82 -2.76
N THR A 44 14.70 10.35 -3.29
CA THR A 44 13.63 11.18 -3.84
C THR A 44 12.78 11.79 -2.72
N ASP A 45 12.93 13.10 -2.47
CA ASP A 45 11.96 13.83 -1.66
C ASP A 45 10.68 14.07 -2.48
N VAL A 46 9.65 13.28 -2.17
CA VAL A 46 8.29 13.44 -2.71
C VAL A 46 7.52 14.59 -2.05
N GLY A 47 8.08 15.25 -1.04
CA GLY A 47 7.40 16.31 -0.30
C GLY A 47 6.26 15.76 0.55
N GLU A 48 5.17 16.51 0.64
CA GLU A 48 3.94 16.03 1.30
C GLU A 48 3.25 14.99 0.42
N VAL A 49 2.99 13.79 0.94
CA VAL A 49 2.29 12.75 0.17
C VAL A 49 0.80 13.05 0.08
N SER A 50 0.31 13.12 -1.15
CA SER A 50 -1.08 13.32 -1.52
C SER A 50 -1.78 12.01 -1.87
N GLN A 51 -1.05 11.00 -2.36
CA GLN A 51 -1.61 9.72 -2.76
C GLN A 51 -0.68 8.56 -2.41
N VAL A 52 -1.28 7.44 -2.03
CA VAL A 52 -0.58 6.15 -1.87
C VAL A 52 -1.16 5.15 -2.84
N LEU A 53 -0.31 4.56 -3.67
CA LEU A 53 -0.68 3.50 -4.58
C LEU A 53 -0.21 2.18 -4.00
N VAL A 54 -1.09 1.17 -4.03
CA VAL A 54 -0.80 -0.17 -3.53
C VAL A 54 -1.04 -1.16 -4.64
N ARG A 55 -0.07 -2.04 -4.89
CA ARG A 55 -0.14 -3.10 -5.90
C ARG A 55 0.17 -4.44 -5.27
N PHE A 56 -0.59 -5.46 -5.66
CA PHE A 56 -0.34 -6.84 -5.30
C PHE A 56 -0.05 -7.67 -6.56
N GLN A 57 0.99 -8.49 -6.50
CA GLN A 57 1.36 -9.45 -7.54
C GLN A 57 1.42 -10.84 -6.93
N ASN A 58 0.56 -11.74 -7.38
CA ASN A 58 0.53 -13.12 -6.92
C ASN A 58 1.75 -13.88 -7.48
N GLN A 59 2.44 -14.62 -6.62
CA GLN A 59 3.54 -15.52 -7.01
C GLN A 59 3.15 -17.00 -6.88
N GLY A 60 1.96 -17.31 -6.37
CA GLY A 60 1.49 -18.68 -6.25
C GLY A 60 1.36 -19.37 -7.61
N ASN A 61 1.66 -20.68 -7.65
CA ASN A 61 1.64 -21.50 -8.87
C ASN A 61 0.38 -21.27 -9.72
N SER A 62 0.59 -20.94 -11.00
CA SER A 62 -0.41 -20.49 -11.98
C SER A 62 -1.52 -21.49 -12.32
N LEU A 63 -1.48 -22.70 -11.74
CA LEU A 63 -2.42 -23.79 -12.03
C LEU A 63 -3.85 -23.51 -11.54
N SER A 64 -4.05 -22.57 -10.61
CA SER A 64 -5.38 -22.07 -10.26
C SER A 64 -5.52 -20.60 -10.70
N ARG A 65 -6.21 -20.37 -11.83
CA ARG A 65 -6.62 -19.03 -12.33
C ARG A 65 -7.62 -18.29 -11.42
N ARG A 66 -7.65 -18.58 -10.12
CA ARG A 66 -8.47 -17.78 -9.19
C ARG A 66 -7.76 -16.45 -9.01
N VAL A 67 -8.38 -15.39 -9.54
CA VAL A 67 -7.99 -14.01 -9.24
C VAL A 67 -7.95 -13.87 -7.72
N ARG A 68 -6.74 -13.71 -7.17
CA ARG A 68 -6.56 -13.43 -5.74
C ARG A 68 -6.70 -11.93 -5.54
N SER A 69 -7.36 -11.56 -4.45
CA SER A 69 -7.55 -10.18 -4.07
C SER A 69 -7.23 -9.97 -2.60
N LEU A 70 -6.63 -8.83 -2.29
CA LEU A 70 -6.41 -8.34 -0.94
C LEU A 70 -7.37 -7.21 -0.63
N LEU A 71 -7.91 -7.19 0.59
CA LEU A 71 -8.63 -6.04 1.11
C LEU A 71 -7.67 -5.20 1.96
N VAL A 72 -7.26 -4.06 1.43
CA VAL A 72 -6.52 -3.04 2.16
C VAL A 72 -7.52 -2.19 2.93
N LYS A 73 -7.41 -2.15 4.26
CA LYS A 73 -8.31 -1.34 5.11
C LYS A 73 -7.81 0.10 5.28
N SER A 74 -6.50 0.25 5.49
CA SER A 74 -5.87 1.54 5.75
C SER A 74 -4.38 1.45 5.45
N VAL A 75 -3.77 2.55 5.06
CA VAL A 75 -2.30 2.68 4.97
C VAL A 75 -1.86 3.87 5.81
N GLU A 76 -0.85 3.67 6.64
CA GLU A 76 -0.25 4.72 7.46
C GLU A 76 1.12 5.03 6.89
N VAL A 77 1.37 6.30 6.57
CA VAL A 77 2.67 6.78 6.10
C VAL A 77 3.27 7.66 7.18
N ASP A 78 4.43 7.23 7.67
CA ASP A 78 5.23 7.95 8.64
C ASP A 78 6.46 8.57 7.97
N PHE A 79 6.53 9.90 7.97
CA PHE A 79 7.70 10.62 7.51
C PHE A 79 8.60 10.90 8.71
N VAL A 80 9.65 10.09 8.88
CA VAL A 80 10.61 10.18 10.01
C VAL A 80 11.16 11.60 10.21
N MET A 81 11.23 12.40 9.13
CA MET A 81 11.77 13.76 9.14
C MET A 81 10.70 14.86 9.07
N LYS A 82 9.42 14.53 8.83
CA LYS A 82 8.32 15.50 8.63
C LYS A 82 7.09 15.05 9.43
N PHE A 83 6.92 15.56 10.65
CA PHE A 83 5.68 15.36 11.41
C PHE A 83 4.50 16.11 10.75
N PRO A 84 3.25 15.59 10.77
CA PRO A 84 2.75 14.34 11.37
C PRO A 84 2.50 13.19 10.37
N LYS A 85 2.32 11.98 10.92
CA LYS A 85 1.86 10.79 10.19
C LYS A 85 0.56 11.04 9.44
N LYS A 86 0.44 10.47 8.25
CA LYS A 86 -0.78 10.58 7.42
C LYS A 86 -1.41 9.21 7.23
N HIS A 87 -2.68 9.10 7.60
CA HIS A 87 -3.49 7.90 7.40
C HIS A 87 -4.23 8.02 6.08
N PHE A 88 -4.20 6.99 5.25
CA PHE A 88 -4.90 6.92 3.97
C PHE A 88 -5.93 5.79 4.00
N CYS A 89 -7.14 6.12 3.58
CA CYS A 89 -8.28 5.21 3.54
C CYS A 89 -8.69 4.96 2.08
N PRO A 90 -8.92 3.70 1.68
CA PRO A 90 -9.47 3.38 0.37
C PRO A 90 -10.96 3.64 0.30
N THR A 91 -11.43 4.20 -0.82
CA THR A 91 -12.86 4.14 -1.21
C THR A 91 -13.25 2.73 -1.65
N ASN A 92 -12.32 2.00 -2.29
CA ASN A 92 -12.43 0.58 -2.59
C ASN A 92 -11.07 -0.08 -2.31
N GLY A 93 -11.00 -0.83 -1.22
CA GLY A 93 -9.74 -1.42 -0.72
C GLY A 93 -9.33 -2.71 -1.42
N VAL A 94 -10.11 -3.19 -2.40
CA VAL A 94 -9.85 -4.49 -3.03
C VAL A 94 -8.76 -4.35 -4.10
N VAL A 95 -7.56 -4.84 -3.78
CA VAL A 95 -6.43 -4.95 -4.72
C VAL A 95 -6.48 -6.33 -5.37
N GLN A 96 -6.72 -6.36 -6.68
CA GLN A 96 -6.65 -7.60 -7.46
C GLN A 96 -5.22 -7.84 -7.95
N ASP A 97 -4.88 -9.11 -8.20
CA ASP A 97 -3.61 -9.50 -8.80
C ASP A 97 -3.27 -8.69 -10.07
N GLY A 98 -2.08 -8.09 -10.09
CA GLY A 98 -1.56 -7.28 -11.19
C GLY A 98 -2.19 -5.89 -11.32
N ARG A 99 -3.13 -5.53 -10.44
CA ARG A 99 -3.78 -4.21 -10.42
C ARG A 99 -3.31 -3.39 -9.22
N GLU A 100 -3.46 -2.07 -9.35
CA GLU A 100 -3.21 -1.13 -8.27
C GLU A 100 -4.50 -0.46 -7.81
N ILE A 101 -4.53 -0.07 -6.54
CA ILE A 101 -5.52 0.87 -6.01
C ILE A 101 -4.81 2.17 -5.66
N VAL A 102 -5.56 3.27 -5.74
CA VAL A 102 -5.08 4.60 -5.35
C VAL A 102 -5.84 5.06 -4.11
N LEU A 103 -5.10 5.43 -3.09
CA LEU A 103 -5.60 5.96 -1.83
C LEU A 103 -5.36 7.46 -1.82
N THR A 104 -6.41 8.26 -1.95
CA THR A 104 -6.34 9.73 -2.04
C THR A 104 -6.93 10.43 -0.82
N SER A 105 -7.93 9.83 -0.17
CA SER A 105 -8.49 10.34 1.08
C SER A 105 -7.57 9.98 2.25
N GLY A 106 -6.89 10.98 2.81
CA GLY A 106 -6.08 10.79 4.00
C GLY A 106 -6.17 11.92 5.02
N SER A 107 -6.06 11.56 6.29
CA SER A 107 -6.13 12.47 7.43
C SER A 107 -4.90 12.35 8.31
N TYR A 108 -4.48 13.46 8.89
CA TYR A 108 -3.42 13.50 9.91
C TYR A 108 -3.95 13.23 11.33
N PHE A 109 -5.28 13.33 11.52
CA PHE A 109 -5.89 13.39 12.85
C PHE A 109 -6.69 12.14 13.23
N THR A 110 -7.19 11.40 12.24
CA THR A 110 -8.01 10.22 12.49
C THR A 110 -7.57 9.05 11.62
N SER A 111 -7.48 7.88 12.25
CA SER A 111 -7.31 6.59 11.59
C SER A 111 -8.64 5.95 11.18
N ALA A 112 -9.77 6.58 11.54
CA ALA A 112 -11.09 6.09 11.17
C ALA A 112 -11.33 6.35 9.68
N CYS A 113 -11.45 5.26 8.92
CA CYS A 113 -11.96 5.31 7.56
C CYS A 113 -13.50 5.37 7.61
N PRO A 114 -14.16 6.29 6.88
CA PRO A 114 -15.61 6.29 6.76
C PRO A 114 -16.13 5.01 6.08
#